data_AF-A0A089MRU6-F1
#
_entry.id   AF-A0A089MRU6-F1
#
_cell.length_a   1.000
_cell.length_b   1.000
_cell.length_c   1.000
_cell.angle_alpha   90.00
_cell.angle_beta   90.00
_cell.angle_gamma   90.00
#
_symmetry.space_group_name_H-M   'P 1'
#
loop_
_entity.id
_entity.type
_entity.pdbx_description
1 polymer ?
#
loop_
_entity_poly.entity_id
_entity_poly.type
_entity_poly.pdbx_seq_one_letter_code
_entity_poly.pdbx_strand_id
1 'polypeptide(L)'
;MDPWVYIVLVGAVAIVYALRLPAKAGKEDSEEKKSLKETEAALELYMADIEHENTELLQLVGSIKAQSQSNKAALQEEIGGLREQVTELSNSLLLLDARLTAEEKGLLQLAATFTREPSAVRPAESPAAAPAAEADTPPAKPKPVSSIKLRYPRLFELHEQGKSIDSIAKTAGLQRGEVQLILQLAHQEESV
;
A
#
# COMPACT_ATOMS: atom_id res chain seq x y z
N MET A 1 93.00 23.99 41.02
CA MET A 1 92.12 22.85 40.72
C MET A 1 92.46 22.37 39.32
N ASP A 2 92.92 21.13 39.19
CA ASP A 2 93.45 20.61 37.92
C ASP A 2 92.33 20.49 36.86
N PRO A 3 92.56 20.93 35.61
CA PRO A 3 91.58 20.86 34.52
C PRO A 3 90.97 19.47 34.28
N TRP A 4 91.68 18.41 34.66
CA TRP A 4 91.22 17.03 34.60
C TRP A 4 90.00 16.74 35.47
N VAL A 5 89.87 17.41 36.62
CA VAL A 5 88.74 17.20 37.54
C VAL A 5 87.42 17.67 36.91
N TYR A 6 87.45 18.76 36.15
CA TYR A 6 86.26 19.28 35.46
C TYR A 6 85.76 18.31 34.38
N ILE A 7 86.66 17.66 33.64
CA ILE A 7 86.30 16.68 32.61
C ILE A 7 85.60 15.47 33.23
N VAL A 8 86.13 14.96 34.35
CA VAL A 8 85.53 13.82 35.07
C VAL A 8 84.18 14.20 35.67
N LEU A 9 84.04 15.41 36.22
CA LEU A 9 82.79 15.88 36.83
C LEU A 9 81.68 16.06 35.79
N VAL A 10 81.99 16.66 34.63
CA VAL A 10 81.03 16.80 33.52
C VAL A 10 80.63 15.43 32.96
N GLY A 11 81.60 14.51 32.82
CA GLY A 11 81.32 13.13 32.41
C GLY A 11 80.39 12.39 33.39
N ALA A 12 80.62 12.53 34.69
CA ALA A 12 79.78 11.92 35.72
C ALA A 12 78.33 12.47 35.67
N VAL A 13 78.17 13.79 35.51
CA VAL A 13 76.84 14.42 35.37
C VAL A 13 76.14 13.95 34.10
N ALA A 14 76.85 13.83 32.98
CA ALA A 14 76.28 13.33 31.73
C ALA A 14 75.78 11.88 31.83
N ILE A 15 76.52 11.01 32.52
CA ILE A 15 76.12 9.62 32.76
C ILE A 15 74.88 9.55 33.66
N VAL A 16 74.84 10.34 34.74
CA VAL A 16 73.67 10.41 35.62
C VAL A 16 72.44 10.92 34.86
N TYR A 17 72.61 11.90 33.98
CA TYR A 17 71.53 12.43 33.16
C TYR A 17 71.04 11.42 32.10
N ALA A 18 71.96 10.68 31.48
CA ALA A 18 71.62 9.61 30.54
C ALA A 18 70.87 8.45 31.23
N LEU A 19 71.27 8.08 32.45
CA LEU A 19 70.56 7.07 33.26
C LEU A 19 69.20 7.55 33.76
N ARG A 20 69.01 8.86 33.93
CA ARG A 20 67.72 9.46 34.29
C ARG A 20 66.79 9.66 33.09
N LEU A 21 67.26 9.51 31.86
CA LEU A 21 66.43 9.64 30.66
C LEU A 21 65.72 8.30 30.40
N PRO A 22 64.39 8.18 30.60
CA PRO A 22 63.68 6.96 30.27
C PRO A 22 63.76 6.75 28.76
N ALA A 23 64.22 5.58 28.32
CA ALA A 23 64.36 5.21 26.92
C ALA A 23 63.02 5.33 26.17
N LYS A 24 62.74 6.52 25.61
CA LYS A 24 61.52 6.81 24.83
C LYS A 24 61.61 6.30 23.39
N ALA A 25 62.83 6.11 22.87
CA ALA A 25 63.06 5.68 21.48
C ALA A 25 62.51 4.28 21.15
N GLY A 26 62.32 3.40 22.15
CA GLY A 26 61.66 2.10 21.95
C GLY A 26 60.16 2.10 22.25
N LYS A 27 59.64 3.15 22.88
CA LYS A 27 58.21 3.26 23.25
C LYS A 27 57.36 3.80 22.12
N GLU A 28 57.84 4.78 21.35
CA GLU A 28 57.09 5.32 20.20
C GLU A 28 56.86 4.25 19.12
N ASP A 29 57.90 3.53 18.70
CA ASP A 29 57.79 2.40 17.76
C ASP A 29 56.88 1.27 18.27
N SER A 30 56.83 1.07 19.59
CA SER A 30 55.98 0.05 20.21
C SER A 30 54.54 0.52 20.40
N GLU A 31 54.30 1.81 20.60
CA GLU A 31 52.97 2.43 20.68
C GLU A 31 52.33 2.52 19.30
N GLU A 32 53.09 2.87 18.25
CA GLU A 32 52.63 2.84 16.87
C GLU A 32 52.22 1.42 16.44
N LYS A 33 53.07 0.40 16.69
CA LYS A 33 52.71 -1.00 16.42
C LYS A 33 51.49 -1.46 17.20
N LYS A 34 51.33 -0.98 18.44
CA LYS A 34 50.15 -1.28 19.26
C LYS A 34 48.89 -0.63 18.69
N SER A 35 48.96 0.63 18.26
CA SER A 35 47.85 1.32 17.61
C SER A 35 47.46 0.67 16.28
N LEU A 36 48.42 0.26 15.44
CA LEU A 36 48.17 -0.50 14.22
C LEU A 36 47.44 -1.82 14.50
N LYS A 37 47.86 -2.52 15.55
CA LYS A 37 47.23 -3.77 15.98
C LYS A 37 45.82 -3.57 16.56
N GLU A 38 45.61 -2.48 17.29
CA GLU A 38 44.28 -2.08 17.77
C GLU A 38 43.36 -1.71 16.60
N THR A 39 43.88 -1.03 15.56
CA THR A 39 43.11 -0.75 14.34
C THR A 39 42.84 -1.99 13.49
N GLU A 40 43.78 -2.92 13.41
CA GLU A 40 43.59 -4.23 12.74
C GLU A 40 42.51 -5.04 13.46
N ALA A 41 42.56 -5.12 14.78
CA ALA A 41 41.51 -5.77 15.58
C ALA A 41 40.13 -5.11 15.41
N ALA A 42 40.09 -3.77 15.30
CA ALA A 42 38.85 -3.06 15.01
C ALA A 42 38.31 -3.36 13.61
N LEU A 43 39.19 -3.51 12.61
CA LEU A 43 38.82 -3.90 11.25
C LEU A 43 38.32 -5.35 11.19
N GLU A 44 38.96 -6.28 11.90
CA GLU A 44 38.49 -7.67 12.01
C GLU A 44 37.09 -7.74 12.64
N LEU A 45 36.85 -6.98 13.70
CA LEU A 45 35.53 -6.88 14.34
C LEU A 45 34.50 -6.30 13.38
N TYR A 46 34.83 -5.24 12.64
CA TYR A 46 33.93 -4.63 11.66
C TYR A 46 33.62 -5.57 10.49
N MET A 47 34.61 -6.33 10.01
CA MET A 47 34.38 -7.35 8.98
C MET A 47 33.42 -8.43 9.46
N ALA A 48 33.60 -8.93 10.68
CA ALA A 48 32.72 -9.93 11.27
C ALA A 48 31.27 -9.40 11.42
N ASP A 49 31.13 -8.13 11.80
CA ASP A 49 29.83 -7.47 11.93
C ASP A 49 29.12 -7.34 10.57
N ILE A 50 29.83 -6.89 9.52
CA ILE A 50 29.28 -6.78 8.17
C ILE A 50 28.88 -8.15 7.59
N GLU A 51 29.66 -9.20 7.83
CA GLU A 51 29.28 -10.56 7.41
C GLU A 51 28.00 -11.03 8.13
N HIS A 52 27.87 -10.70 9.40
CA HIS A 52 26.68 -11.01 10.18
C HIS A 52 25.45 -10.25 9.67
N GLU A 53 25.56 -8.93 9.52
CA GLU A 53 24.50 -8.07 9.00
C GLU A 53 24.07 -8.49 7.58
N ASN A 54 25.00 -8.82 6.69
CA ASN A 54 24.66 -9.32 5.35
C ASN A 54 23.84 -10.60 5.43
N THR A 55 24.23 -11.52 6.31
CA THR A 55 23.52 -12.79 6.50
C THR A 55 22.11 -12.54 7.02
N GLU A 56 21.95 -11.62 7.97
CA GLU A 56 20.64 -11.24 8.52
C GLU A 56 19.76 -10.56 7.46
N LEU A 57 20.31 -9.62 6.68
CA LEU A 57 19.61 -8.98 5.56
C LEU A 57 19.18 -10.01 4.51
N LEU A 58 20.04 -10.97 4.18
CA LEU A 58 19.72 -12.03 3.23
C LEU A 58 18.57 -12.90 3.76
N GLN A 59 18.60 -13.24 5.05
CA GLN A 59 17.53 -14.00 5.71
C GLN A 59 16.22 -13.23 5.75
N LEU A 60 16.26 -11.93 6.08
CA LEU A 60 15.09 -11.07 6.09
C LEU A 60 14.48 -10.94 4.70
N VAL A 61 15.29 -10.67 3.67
CA VAL A 61 14.83 -10.63 2.28
C VAL A 61 14.27 -11.98 1.85
N GLY A 62 14.90 -13.08 2.26
CA GLY A 62 14.38 -14.43 2.05
C GLY A 62 12.99 -14.62 2.66
N SER A 63 12.80 -14.20 3.91
CA SER A 63 11.51 -14.28 4.61
C SER A 63 10.43 -13.40 3.97
N ILE A 64 10.77 -12.16 3.57
CA ILE A 64 9.86 -11.24 2.88
C ILE A 64 9.44 -11.83 1.52
N LYS A 65 10.39 -12.42 0.78
CA LYS A 65 10.09 -13.06 -0.50
C LYS A 65 9.18 -14.27 -0.32
N ALA A 66 9.43 -15.12 0.68
CA ALA A 66 8.59 -16.26 1.00
C ALA A 66 7.17 -15.82 1.40
N GLN A 67 7.06 -14.82 2.29
CA GLN A 67 5.78 -14.26 2.71
C GLN A 67 5.03 -13.61 1.53
N SER A 68 5.73 -12.89 0.66
CA SER A 68 5.14 -12.30 -0.56
C SER A 68 4.61 -13.37 -1.50
N GLN A 69 5.34 -14.46 -1.71
CA GLN A 69 4.88 -15.59 -2.52
C GLN A 69 3.65 -16.27 -1.90
N SER A 70 3.65 -16.49 -0.59
CA SER A 70 2.51 -17.07 0.13
C SER A 70 1.27 -16.17 0.03
N ASN A 71 1.41 -14.86 0.26
CA ASN A 71 0.30 -13.91 0.12
C ASN A 71 -0.23 -13.87 -1.32
N LYS A 72 0.65 -13.89 -2.33
CA LYS A 72 0.23 -13.95 -3.74
C LYS A 72 -0.55 -15.23 -4.04
N ALA A 73 -0.12 -16.37 -3.51
CA ALA A 73 -0.82 -17.65 -3.69
C ALA A 73 -2.20 -17.62 -3.04
N ALA A 74 -2.32 -17.12 -1.80
CA ALA A 74 -3.59 -16.98 -1.10
C ALA A 74 -4.57 -16.07 -1.87
N LEU A 75 -4.11 -14.90 -2.34
CA LEU A 75 -4.95 -14.01 -3.16
C LEU A 75 -5.36 -14.65 -4.49
N GLN A 76 -4.50 -15.46 -5.11
CA GLN A 76 -4.85 -16.19 -6.33
C GLN A 76 -5.93 -17.25 -6.08
N GLU A 77 -5.88 -17.92 -4.93
CA GLU A 77 -6.92 -18.86 -4.50
C GLU A 77 -8.26 -18.16 -4.25
N GLU A 78 -8.24 -17.03 -3.52
CA GLU A 78 -9.44 -16.22 -3.31
C GLU A 78 -10.06 -15.72 -4.62
N ILE A 79 -9.24 -15.19 -5.54
CA ILE A 79 -9.69 -14.78 -6.87
C ILE A 79 -10.25 -15.97 -7.65
N GLY A 80 -9.64 -17.15 -7.52
CA GLY A 80 -10.14 -18.39 -8.11
C GLY A 80 -11.54 -18.73 -7.61
N GLY A 81 -11.73 -18.76 -6.29
CA GLY A 81 -13.02 -19.03 -5.66
C GLY A 81 -14.11 -18.00 -5.99
N LEU A 82 -13.75 -16.71 -6.10
CA LEU A 82 -14.67 -15.67 -6.55
C LEU A 82 -15.07 -15.85 -8.01
N ARG A 83 -14.12 -16.19 -8.89
CA ARG A 83 -14.42 -16.47 -10.30
C ARG A 83 -15.35 -17.66 -10.43
N GLU A 84 -15.14 -18.71 -9.66
CA GLU A 84 -16.00 -19.89 -9.65
C GLU A 84 -17.43 -19.52 -9.23
N GLN A 85 -17.61 -18.77 -8.15
CA GLN A 85 -18.93 -18.27 -7.72
C GLN A 85 -19.60 -17.40 -8.80
N VAL A 86 -18.85 -16.54 -9.49
CA VAL A 86 -19.40 -15.74 -10.61
C VAL A 86 -19.86 -16.65 -11.75
N THR A 87 -19.10 -17.69 -12.08
CA THR A 87 -19.52 -18.66 -13.11
C THR A 87 -20.74 -19.46 -12.70
N GLU A 88 -20.84 -19.88 -11.44
CA GLU A 88 -21.99 -20.60 -10.90
C GLU A 88 -23.27 -19.75 -10.91
N LEU A 89 -23.17 -18.49 -10.48
CA LEU A 89 -24.29 -17.55 -10.53
C LEU A 89 -24.70 -17.26 -11.98
N SER A 90 -23.74 -17.07 -12.88
CA SER A 90 -24.03 -16.88 -14.31
C SER A 90 -24.75 -18.09 -14.91
N ASN A 91 -24.33 -19.31 -14.57
CA ASN A 91 -24.98 -20.54 -15.03
C ASN A 91 -26.41 -20.67 -14.46
N SER A 92 -26.58 -20.32 -13.19
CA SER A 92 -27.90 -20.32 -12.54
C SER A 92 -28.86 -19.34 -13.21
N LEU A 93 -28.38 -18.13 -13.52
CA LEU A 93 -29.15 -17.12 -14.26
C LEU A 93 -29.51 -17.61 -15.67
N LEU A 94 -28.57 -18.22 -16.40
CA LEU A 94 -28.85 -18.79 -17.72
C LEU A 94 -29.90 -19.91 -17.65
N LEU A 95 -29.88 -20.74 -16.61
CA LEU A 95 -30.87 -21.80 -16.41
C LEU A 95 -32.25 -21.20 -16.13
N LEU A 96 -32.34 -20.21 -15.24
CA LEU A 96 -33.57 -19.48 -14.92
C LEU A 96 -34.14 -18.78 -16.16
N ASP A 97 -33.31 -18.13 -16.96
CA ASP A 97 -33.72 -17.47 -18.20
C ASP A 97 -34.23 -18.49 -19.25
N ALA A 98 -33.56 -19.65 -19.38
CA ALA A 98 -34.04 -20.74 -20.22
C ALA A 98 -35.39 -21.30 -19.75
N ARG A 99 -35.66 -21.34 -18.43
CA ARG A 99 -36.95 -21.75 -17.88
C ARG A 99 -38.04 -20.72 -18.15
N LEU A 100 -37.77 -19.45 -17.89
CA LEU A 100 -38.70 -18.35 -18.16
C LEU A 100 -39.08 -18.27 -19.64
N THR A 101 -38.09 -18.34 -20.54
CA THR A 101 -38.36 -18.32 -21.99
C THR A 101 -39.14 -19.55 -22.47
N ALA A 102 -38.99 -20.71 -21.81
CA ALA A 102 -39.80 -21.89 -22.10
C ALA A 102 -41.25 -21.72 -21.61
N GLU A 103 -41.45 -21.18 -20.40
CA GLU A 103 -42.78 -20.86 -19.87
C GLU A 103 -43.49 -19.79 -20.71
N GLU A 104 -42.78 -18.73 -21.10
CA GLU A 104 -43.31 -17.66 -21.96
C GLU A 104 -43.75 -18.21 -23.31
N LYS A 105 -42.93 -19.07 -23.95
CA LYS A 105 -43.31 -19.74 -25.21
C LYS A 105 -44.52 -20.66 -25.03
N GLY A 106 -44.62 -21.37 -23.90
CA GLY A 106 -45.78 -22.19 -23.56
C GLY A 106 -47.05 -21.35 -23.40
N LEU A 107 -46.95 -20.20 -22.73
CA LEU A 107 -48.06 -19.26 -22.53
C LEU A 107 -48.51 -18.64 -23.85
N LEU A 108 -47.56 -18.25 -24.72
CA LEU A 108 -47.86 -17.73 -26.06
C LEU A 108 -48.52 -18.77 -26.96
N GLN A 109 -48.12 -20.04 -26.88
CA GLN A 109 -48.79 -21.12 -27.61
C GLN A 109 -50.23 -21.31 -27.11
N LEU A 110 -50.44 -21.28 -25.79
CA LEU A 110 -51.79 -21.36 -25.21
C LEU A 110 -52.64 -20.16 -25.68
N ALA A 111 -52.11 -18.93 -25.57
CA ALA A 111 -52.79 -17.72 -26.04
C ALA A 111 -53.10 -17.75 -27.54
N ALA A 112 -52.21 -18.32 -28.36
CA ALA A 112 -52.43 -18.51 -29.79
C ALA A 112 -53.52 -19.57 -30.08
N THR A 113 -53.66 -20.61 -29.25
CA THR A 113 -54.78 -21.56 -29.35
C THR A 113 -56.11 -20.93 -28.94
N PHE A 114 -56.13 -20.06 -27.93
CA PHE A 114 -57.34 -19.33 -27.50
C PHE A 114 -57.75 -18.21 -28.47
N THR A 115 -56.79 -17.56 -29.14
CA THR A 115 -57.07 -16.49 -30.14
C THR A 115 -57.53 -17.05 -31.50
N ARG A 116 -57.44 -18.37 -31.72
CA ARG A 116 -57.86 -19.03 -32.96
C ARG A 116 -59.36 -19.37 -33.01
N GLU A 117 -60.18 -18.89 -32.08
CA GLU A 117 -61.63 -18.81 -32.29
C GLU A 117 -62.01 -17.52 -33.04
N PRO A 118 -62.75 -17.61 -34.16
CA PRO A 118 -63.04 -16.44 -34.99
C PRO A 118 -64.19 -15.64 -34.40
N SER A 119 -63.88 -14.62 -33.59
CA SER A 119 -64.81 -13.52 -33.36
C SER A 119 -64.54 -12.40 -34.35
N ALA A 120 -65.30 -12.44 -35.44
CA ALA A 120 -65.48 -11.33 -36.35
C ALA A 120 -66.39 -10.28 -35.72
N VAL A 121 -65.85 -9.15 -35.24
CA VAL A 121 -66.52 -7.83 -35.30
C VAL A 121 -65.45 -6.72 -35.32
N ARG A 122 -65.33 -6.04 -36.46
CA ARG A 122 -65.01 -4.60 -36.58
C ARG A 122 -66.35 -3.87 -36.69
N PRO A 123 -66.52 -2.64 -36.13
CA PRO A 123 -66.02 -1.39 -36.75
C PRO A 123 -65.34 -0.46 -35.71
N ALA A 124 -64.23 0.21 -36.03
CA ALA A 124 -64.15 1.55 -36.63
C ALA A 124 -64.92 2.63 -35.85
N GLU A 125 -64.20 3.52 -35.14
CA GLU A 125 -64.09 4.95 -35.47
C GLU A 125 -63.35 5.71 -34.36
N SER A 126 -62.31 6.43 -34.78
CA SER A 126 -61.67 7.51 -34.04
C SER A 126 -62.38 8.82 -34.40
N PRO A 127 -62.51 9.76 -33.46
CA PRO A 127 -62.16 11.12 -33.81
C PRO A 127 -61.18 11.73 -32.82
N ALA A 128 -60.12 12.30 -33.40
CA ALA A 128 -59.22 13.23 -32.77
C ALA A 128 -59.96 14.47 -32.23
N ALA A 129 -59.57 14.93 -31.04
CA ALA A 129 -59.63 16.34 -30.66
C ALA A 129 -58.73 16.59 -29.42
N ALA A 130 -57.52 17.08 -29.67
CA ALA A 130 -56.84 18.00 -28.74
C ALA A 130 -57.28 19.44 -29.11
N PRO A 131 -57.28 20.39 -28.16
CA PRO A 131 -56.07 21.23 -28.07
C PRO A 131 -55.70 21.73 -26.66
N ALA A 132 -54.38 21.71 -26.43
CA ALA A 132 -53.52 22.76 -25.84
C ALA A 132 -53.70 23.30 -24.40
N ALA A 133 -52.53 23.62 -23.82
CA ALA A 133 -52.21 24.27 -22.52
C ALA A 133 -52.11 23.29 -21.33
N GLU A 134 -50.99 23.06 -20.63
CA GLU A 134 -49.79 23.86 -20.36
C GLU A 134 -48.61 22.95 -19.91
N ALA A 135 -47.40 23.38 -20.27
CA ALA A 135 -46.13 23.28 -19.53
C ALA A 135 -45.73 21.96 -18.82
N ASP A 136 -44.96 21.17 -19.56
CA ASP A 136 -43.61 20.73 -19.19
C ASP A 136 -43.20 20.81 -17.70
N THR A 137 -43.34 19.69 -16.99
CA THR A 137 -42.46 19.36 -15.86
C THR A 137 -42.13 17.87 -15.96
N PRO A 138 -40.90 17.49 -16.36
CA PRO A 138 -40.47 16.10 -16.24
C PRO A 138 -40.38 15.76 -14.74
N PRO A 139 -40.93 14.63 -14.27
CA PRO A 139 -40.71 14.18 -12.91
C PRO A 139 -39.21 14.00 -12.70
N ALA A 140 -38.70 14.77 -11.73
CA ALA A 140 -37.31 14.84 -11.37
C ALA A 140 -36.69 13.45 -11.21
N LYS A 141 -35.54 13.26 -11.88
CA LYS A 141 -34.61 12.17 -11.60
C LYS A 141 -34.39 12.10 -10.08
N PRO A 142 -34.48 10.91 -9.46
CA PRO A 142 -34.20 10.78 -8.03
C PRO A 142 -32.78 11.28 -7.78
N LYS A 143 -32.64 12.38 -7.03
CA LYS A 143 -31.34 12.89 -6.57
C LYS A 143 -30.66 11.75 -5.79
N PRO A 144 -29.44 11.33 -6.13
CA PRO A 144 -28.77 10.26 -5.42
C PRO A 144 -28.53 10.70 -3.97
N VAL A 145 -29.24 10.07 -3.04
CA VAL A 145 -29.01 10.21 -1.60
C VAL A 145 -27.75 9.40 -1.28
N SER A 146 -26.57 10.00 -1.50
CA SER A 146 -25.33 9.70 -0.78
C SER A 146 -24.23 10.64 -1.25
N SER A 147 -24.27 11.90 -0.77
CA SER A 147 -23.09 12.78 -0.90
C SER A 147 -21.86 12.03 -0.38
N ILE A 148 -20.74 12.18 -1.06
CA ILE A 148 -19.48 11.49 -0.73
C ILE A 148 -19.05 11.77 0.73
N LYS A 149 -19.42 12.95 1.27
CA LYS A 149 -19.23 13.31 2.68
C LYS A 149 -19.98 12.39 3.66
N LEU A 150 -21.18 11.91 3.29
CA LEU A 150 -21.98 10.99 4.12
C LEU A 150 -21.45 9.56 4.12
N ARG A 151 -20.73 9.15 3.07
CA ARG A 151 -20.13 7.82 2.98
C ARG A 151 -18.82 7.71 3.76
N TYR A 152 -18.10 8.82 3.93
CA TYR A 152 -16.81 8.85 4.60
C TYR A 152 -16.71 9.92 5.69
N PRO A 153 -17.66 10.01 6.65
CA PRO A 153 -17.66 11.08 7.65
C PRO A 153 -16.36 11.10 8.47
N ARG A 154 -15.86 9.91 8.80
CA ARG A 154 -14.64 9.75 9.60
C ARG A 154 -13.37 10.24 8.88
N LEU A 155 -13.35 10.20 7.56
CA LEU A 155 -12.23 10.68 6.75
C LEU A 155 -12.16 12.22 6.79
N PHE A 156 -13.31 12.88 6.63
CA PHE A 156 -13.42 14.34 6.69
C PHE A 156 -13.12 14.88 8.09
N GLU A 157 -13.62 14.23 9.15
CA GLU A 157 -13.29 14.61 10.53
C GLU A 157 -11.79 14.59 10.81
N LEU A 158 -11.08 13.56 10.32
CA LEU A 158 -9.62 13.46 10.50
C LEU A 158 -8.87 14.50 9.67
N HIS A 159 -9.38 14.85 8.48
CA HIS A 159 -8.82 15.91 7.65
C HIS A 159 -9.02 17.30 8.28
N GLU A 160 -10.20 17.59 8.82
CA GLU A 160 -10.48 18.85 9.56
C GLU A 160 -9.65 18.98 10.84
N GLN A 161 -9.29 17.86 11.47
CA GLN A 161 -8.34 17.80 12.58
C GLN A 161 -6.88 18.07 12.16
N GLY A 162 -6.61 18.35 10.88
CA GLY A 162 -5.28 18.68 10.37
C GLY A 162 -4.33 17.48 10.26
N LYS A 163 -4.86 16.25 10.28
CA LYS A 163 -4.04 15.04 10.16
C LYS A 163 -3.55 14.86 8.74
N SER A 164 -2.32 14.35 8.58
CA SER A 164 -1.73 14.13 7.27
C SER A 164 -2.51 13.08 6.49
N ILE A 165 -2.56 13.22 5.15
CA ILE A 165 -3.26 12.29 4.24
C ILE A 165 -2.82 10.84 4.48
N ASP A 166 -1.53 10.62 4.78
CA ASP A 166 -0.99 9.29 5.06
C ASP A 166 -1.50 8.70 6.38
N SER A 167 -1.73 9.54 7.40
CA SER A 167 -2.31 9.09 8.67
C SER A 167 -3.81 8.79 8.55
N ILE A 168 -4.51 9.55 7.70
CA ILE A 168 -5.92 9.32 7.37
C ILE A 168 -6.06 8.00 6.61
N ALA A 169 -5.20 7.78 5.60
CA ALA A 169 -5.13 6.53 4.83
C ALA A 169 -4.94 5.31 5.73
N LYS A 170 -3.96 5.37 6.65
CA LYS A 170 -3.70 4.30 7.63
C LYS A 170 -4.87 4.07 8.59
N THR A 171 -5.56 5.12 9.02
CA THR A 171 -6.64 5.02 10.01
C THR A 171 -7.97 4.57 9.38
N ALA A 172 -8.23 4.99 8.14
CA ALA A 172 -9.44 4.64 7.40
C ALA A 172 -9.29 3.32 6.62
N GLY A 173 -8.08 2.78 6.49
CA GLY A 173 -7.81 1.55 5.74
C GLY A 173 -7.81 1.74 4.22
N LEU A 174 -7.65 2.98 3.74
CA LEU A 174 -7.66 3.34 2.32
C LEU A 174 -6.25 3.63 1.81
N GLN A 175 -6.05 3.58 0.50
CA GLN A 175 -4.78 4.00 -0.11
C GLN A 175 -4.68 5.53 -0.16
N ARG A 176 -3.46 6.09 -0.10
CA ARG A 176 -3.21 7.55 -0.17
C ARG A 176 -3.92 8.21 -1.37
N GLY A 177 -3.90 7.55 -2.53
CA GLY A 177 -4.55 8.03 -3.75
C GLY A 177 -6.08 8.09 -3.65
N GLU A 178 -6.70 7.14 -2.96
CA GLU A 178 -8.15 7.11 -2.75
C GLU A 178 -8.60 8.23 -1.81
N VAL A 179 -7.85 8.47 -0.74
CA VAL A 179 -8.13 9.59 0.19
C VAL A 179 -8.08 10.93 -0.54
N GLN A 180 -7.07 11.14 -1.40
CA GLN A 180 -6.96 12.36 -2.20
C GLN A 180 -8.10 12.51 -3.21
N LEU A 181 -8.48 11.42 -3.87
CA LEU A 181 -9.58 11.40 -4.83
C LEU A 181 -10.93 11.70 -4.16
N ILE A 182 -11.20 11.12 -2.99
CA ILE A 182 -12.42 11.35 -2.20
C ILE A 182 -12.52 12.82 -1.77
N LEU A 183 -11.41 13.41 -1.29
CA LEU A 183 -11.38 14.83 -0.93
C LEU A 183 -11.66 15.73 -2.14
N GLN A 184 -11.06 15.42 -3.30
CA GLN A 184 -11.27 16.20 -4.53
C GLN A 184 -12.68 16.07 -5.09
N LEU A 185 -13.27 14.88 -5.04
CA LEU A 185 -14.66 14.64 -5.45
C LEU A 185 -15.63 15.38 -4.52
N ALA A 186 -15.39 15.37 -3.21
CA ALA A 186 -16.22 16.09 -2.26
C ALA A 186 -16.15 17.61 -2.45
N HIS A 187 -15.00 18.15 -2.86
CA HIS A 187 -14.87 19.58 -3.21
C HIS A 187 -15.65 19.92 -4.49
N GLN A 188 -15.61 19.03 -5.49
CA GLN A 188 -16.39 19.20 -6.72
C GLN A 188 -17.90 19.11 -6.45
N GLU A 189 -18.35 18.21 -5.57
CA GLU A 189 -19.77 18.14 -5.16
C GLU A 189 -20.26 19.40 -4.42
N GLU A 190 -19.39 20.14 -3.73
CA GLU A 190 -19.74 21.40 -3.06
C GLU A 190 -19.80 22.60 -4.01
N SER A 191 -19.06 22.53 -5.12
CA SER A 191 -19.02 23.58 -6.15
C SER A 191 -20.15 23.53 -7.19
N VAL A 192 -20.99 22.49 -7.15
CA VAL A 192 -22.12 22.24 -8.08
C VAL A 192 -23.44 22.53 -7.38
#